data_AF-A0A7Y2YCQ8-F1
#
_entry.id   AF-A0A7Y2YCQ8-F1
#
_cell.length_a   1.000
_cell.length_b   1.000
_cell.length_c   1.000
_cell.angle_alpha   90.00
_cell.angle_beta   90.00
_cell.angle_gamma   90.00
#
_symmetry.space_group_name_H-M   'P 1'
#
loop_
_entity.id
_entity.type
_entity.pdbx_description
1 polymer ?
#
loop_
_entity_poly.entity_id
_entity_poly.type
_entity_poly.pdbx_seq_one_letter_code
_entity_poly.pdbx_strand_id
1 'polypeptide(L)'
;MSSFDKSMALTGQPPKALSTSQRLATLLGFSGLAIILLASFGIDFPNEGLWMSMSTLLILGGVIWYTALSYSQKSKGIKNDGVWFKSISSMGFWGWIAGIAITTFYIVLYFFPEFLGLVKEGKNTGAIALFDPLSRALSGNPASQWFVYGTLYTLAILAFGIKFIWKYRHNRYEIIRTISVMFFQTAFAFIIPEIMARLNGSIPYYDLKNIWPLNYYNFERYRINGFISSGDIGLALLIFGILSVFVISPILTYRYGKRWYCSWVCGCGGLAETAGDAFRQLSDKTVKAWKIERWVVHSVVVFVTLMTTAVIYSYLGNDTSKYWLTKSNFLIGVTLLLTLVFGWAMLFKRKQLQKDAQYGAIGYFVVIIALIGLHQFSGEGNIFLFKSETLRKSYGFLIGSIFSGVIGTGFYPILGNRVWCRFGCPMAAILGFQQKLFSRFRITTNGGQCISCGNCSTYCEMGIDVRAYAQKGENIVRSSCVGCGICSAVCPRGVLKLENGPLEGRIEANQVLLGNDVDLMNLVNSK
;
A
#
# COMPACT_ATOMS: atom_id res chain seq x y z
N MET A 1 12.28 39.40 12.37
CA MET A 1 12.93 39.04 13.64
C MET A 1 13.91 37.90 13.38
N SER A 2 15.20 38.12 13.63
CA SER A 2 16.26 37.15 13.38
C SER A 2 16.09 35.92 14.29
N SER A 3 15.95 34.73 13.70
CA SER A 3 15.91 33.48 14.44
C SER A 3 17.30 32.85 14.45
N PHE A 4 18.22 33.42 15.22
CA PHE A 4 19.44 32.70 15.56
C PHE A 4 19.07 31.56 16.53
N ASP A 5 19.42 30.34 16.15
CA ASP A 5 19.25 29.17 17.00
C ASP A 5 20.27 29.29 18.15
N LYS A 6 19.79 29.58 19.37
CA LYS A 6 20.64 29.87 20.55
C LYS A 6 21.35 28.63 21.11
N SER A 7 21.14 27.45 20.52
CA SER A 7 21.68 26.19 21.04
C SER A 7 22.75 25.65 20.10
N MET A 8 23.98 25.54 20.62
CA MET A 8 25.11 24.88 19.98
C MET A 8 25.16 23.36 20.24
N ALA A 9 24.15 22.78 20.89
CA ALA A 9 24.12 21.36 21.22
C ALA A 9 24.01 20.48 19.96
N LEU A 10 25.05 19.66 19.72
CA LEU A 10 25.14 18.70 18.61
C LEU A 10 24.24 17.46 18.78
N THR A 11 23.79 17.17 20.01
CA THR A 11 23.15 15.89 20.40
C THR A 11 21.63 15.92 20.47
N GLY A 12 20.99 16.93 19.86
CA GLY A 12 19.54 16.99 19.71
C GLY A 12 18.86 17.85 20.77
N GLN A 13 18.15 18.88 20.29
CA GLN A 13 17.30 19.67 21.17
C GLN A 13 16.10 18.83 21.63
N PRO A 14 15.62 19.00 22.87
CA PRO A 14 14.31 18.48 23.26
C PRO A 14 13.24 18.96 22.27
N PRO A 15 12.12 18.22 22.08
CA PRO A 15 11.10 18.62 21.12
C PRO A 15 10.64 20.05 21.44
N LYS A 16 10.95 20.96 20.52
CA LYS A 16 10.61 22.38 20.64
C LYS A 16 9.11 22.49 20.88
N ALA A 17 8.71 23.16 21.96
CA ALA A 17 7.31 23.40 22.25
C ALA A 17 6.62 24.03 21.03
N LEU A 18 5.40 23.61 20.73
CA LEU A 18 4.63 24.17 19.61
C LEU A 18 4.46 25.67 19.81
N SER A 19 4.74 26.45 18.77
CA SER A 19 4.46 27.88 18.75
C SER A 19 2.96 28.13 18.87
N THR A 20 2.57 29.32 19.32
CA THR A 20 1.15 29.69 19.42
C THR A 20 0.41 29.49 18.09
N SER A 21 1.02 29.89 16.97
CA SER A 21 0.45 29.68 15.63
C SER A 21 0.33 28.20 15.27
N GLN A 22 1.29 27.35 15.66
CA GLN A 22 1.18 25.91 15.45
C GLN A 22 0.04 25.31 16.29
N ARG A 23 -0.15 25.76 17.53
CA ARG A 23 -1.27 25.33 18.38
C ARG A 23 -2.61 25.75 17.77
N LEU A 24 -2.73 26.98 17.28
CA LEU A 24 -3.94 27.46 16.59
C LEU A 24 -4.23 26.65 15.32
N ALA A 25 -3.21 26.36 14.51
CA ALA A 25 -3.37 25.52 13.32
C ALA A 25 -3.82 24.08 13.69
N THR A 26 -3.29 23.53 14.78
CA THR A 26 -3.74 22.24 15.32
C THR A 26 -5.19 22.31 15.79
N LEU A 27 -5.58 23.32 16.57
CA LEU A 27 -6.95 23.52 17.02
C LEU A 27 -7.93 23.64 15.85
N LEU A 28 -7.55 24.37 14.79
CA LEU A 28 -8.34 24.51 13.56
C LEU A 28 -8.58 23.16 12.87
N GLY A 29 -7.55 22.31 12.77
CA GLY A 29 -7.71 20.98 12.20
C GLY A 29 -8.59 20.06 13.07
N PHE A 30 -8.39 20.10 14.39
CA PHE A 30 -9.17 19.31 15.34
C PHE A 30 -10.62 19.76 15.45
N SER A 31 -10.94 21.04 15.26
CA SER A 31 -12.33 21.51 15.23
C SER A 31 -13.10 20.94 14.04
N GLY A 32 -12.45 20.84 12.87
CA GLY A 32 -13.02 20.15 11.71
C GLY A 32 -13.31 18.66 11.99
N LEU A 33 -12.38 17.95 12.61
CA LEU A 33 -12.57 16.55 13.02
C LEU A 33 -13.66 16.41 14.11
N ALA A 34 -13.75 17.38 15.03
CA ALA A 34 -14.76 17.40 16.09
C ALA A 34 -16.17 17.47 15.52
N ILE A 35 -16.41 18.24 14.44
CA ILE A 35 -17.72 18.28 13.77
C ILE A 35 -18.15 16.87 13.31
N ILE A 36 -17.24 16.12 12.66
CA ILE A 36 -17.54 14.75 12.18
C ILE A 36 -17.78 13.79 13.36
N LEU A 37 -16.98 13.91 14.43
CA LEU A 37 -17.15 13.13 15.66
C LEU A 37 -18.49 13.40 16.33
N LEU A 38 -18.87 14.67 16.48
CA LEU A 38 -20.15 15.07 17.07
C LEU A 38 -21.32 14.53 16.23
N ALA A 39 -21.21 14.57 14.90
CA ALA A 39 -22.20 13.94 14.02
C ALA A 39 -22.27 12.42 14.24
N SER A 40 -21.15 11.74 14.46
CA SER A 40 -21.15 10.29 14.80
C SER A 40 -21.85 9.98 16.13
N PHE A 41 -21.93 10.94 17.05
CA PHE A 41 -22.64 10.79 18.33
C PHE A 41 -24.11 11.24 18.26
N GLY A 42 -24.65 11.46 17.05
CA GLY A 42 -26.07 11.79 16.85
C GLY A 42 -26.42 13.27 17.05
N ILE A 43 -25.44 14.17 17.00
CA ILE A 43 -25.71 15.61 16.97
C ILE A 43 -26.09 16.01 15.55
N ASP A 44 -27.31 16.50 15.38
CA ASP A 44 -27.83 16.96 14.09
C ASP A 44 -27.29 18.35 13.73
N PHE A 45 -26.79 18.48 12.51
CA PHE A 45 -26.29 19.74 11.97
C PHE A 45 -27.26 20.31 10.94
N PRO A 46 -27.80 21.53 11.12
CA PRO A 46 -28.65 22.16 10.12
C PRO A 46 -27.82 22.47 8.88
N ASN A 47 -28.33 22.14 7.68
CA ASN A 47 -27.61 22.29 6.42
C ASN A 47 -26.29 21.47 6.39
N GLU A 48 -26.46 20.15 6.34
CA GLU A 48 -25.38 19.14 6.30
C GLU A 48 -24.26 19.49 5.30
N GLY A 49 -24.61 20.01 4.12
CA GLY A 49 -23.64 20.33 3.07
C GLY A 49 -22.66 21.45 3.47
N LEU A 50 -23.14 22.45 4.22
CA LEU A 50 -22.31 23.54 4.73
C LEU A 50 -21.37 23.03 5.82
N TRP A 51 -21.88 22.28 6.80
CA TRP A 51 -21.06 21.74 7.90
C TRP A 51 -20.02 20.73 7.43
N MET A 52 -20.36 19.90 6.44
CA MET A 52 -19.43 18.98 5.81
C MET A 52 -18.31 19.72 5.08
N SER A 53 -18.65 20.75 4.30
CA SER A 53 -17.67 21.58 3.59
C SER A 53 -16.76 22.31 4.56
N MET A 54 -17.34 22.90 5.62
CA MET A 54 -16.59 23.58 6.67
C MET A 54 -15.65 22.63 7.41
N SER A 55 -16.12 21.45 7.83
CA SER A 55 -15.28 20.43 8.47
C SER A 55 -14.07 20.05 7.60
N THR A 56 -14.31 19.79 6.31
CA THR A 56 -13.27 19.44 5.35
C THR A 56 -12.24 20.57 5.15
N LEU A 57 -12.71 21.81 5.01
CA LEU A 57 -11.86 22.99 4.86
C LEU A 57 -11.04 23.30 6.12
N LEU A 58 -11.62 23.11 7.30
CA LEU A 58 -10.94 23.28 8.59
C LEU A 58 -9.80 22.27 8.76
N ILE A 59 -10.06 21.00 8.44
CA ILE A 59 -9.02 19.94 8.46
C ILE A 59 -7.89 20.29 7.47
N LEU A 60 -8.24 20.60 6.21
CA LEU A 60 -7.26 20.90 5.17
C LEU A 60 -6.45 22.16 5.52
N GLY A 61 -7.13 23.25 5.91
CA GLY A 61 -6.53 24.52 6.30
C GLY A 61 -5.61 24.38 7.51
N GLY A 62 -6.04 23.64 8.54
CA GLY A 62 -5.24 23.37 9.73
C GLY A 62 -3.94 22.61 9.40
N VAL A 63 -4.01 21.56 8.58
CA VAL A 63 -2.84 20.78 8.16
C VAL A 63 -1.89 21.61 7.29
N ILE A 64 -2.41 22.36 6.31
CA ILE A 64 -1.61 23.21 5.43
C ILE A 64 -0.92 24.32 6.23
N TRP A 65 -1.65 25.00 7.12
CA TRP A 65 -1.09 26.05 7.95
C TRP A 65 0.00 25.51 8.88
N TYR A 66 -0.25 24.38 9.57
CA TYR A 66 0.75 23.74 10.41
C TYR A 66 2.01 23.34 9.61
N THR A 67 1.81 22.84 8.39
CA THR A 67 2.89 22.47 7.48
C THR A 67 3.73 23.68 7.07
N ALA A 68 3.09 24.79 6.71
CA ALA A 68 3.75 26.03 6.34
C ALA A 68 4.68 26.50 7.47
N LEU A 69 4.17 26.53 8.70
CA LEU A 69 4.94 26.90 9.88
C LEU A 69 6.10 25.93 10.16
N SER A 70 5.92 24.65 9.87
CA SER A 70 6.92 23.61 10.17
C SER A 70 8.08 23.56 9.16
N TYR A 71 7.85 23.94 7.91
CA TYR A 71 8.80 23.66 6.81
C TYR A 71 9.19 24.85 5.93
N SER A 72 8.47 25.97 5.95
CA SER A 72 8.74 27.13 5.07
C SER A 72 10.14 27.70 5.28
N GLN A 73 10.49 27.97 6.54
CA GLN A 73 11.76 28.59 6.97
C GLN A 73 12.90 27.59 7.15
N LYS A 74 12.67 26.29 6.94
CA LYS A 74 13.73 25.28 7.03
C LYS A 74 14.55 25.23 5.74
N SER A 75 15.87 25.07 5.89
CA SER A 75 16.81 24.85 4.79
C SER A 75 16.40 23.64 3.94
N LYS A 76 16.94 23.59 2.71
CA LYS A 76 16.78 22.41 1.85
C LYS A 76 17.56 21.25 2.48
N GLY A 77 16.97 20.06 2.48
CA GLY A 77 17.58 18.87 3.08
C GLY A 77 16.58 18.02 3.86
N ILE A 78 17.12 17.08 4.63
CA ILE A 78 16.38 16.08 5.40
C ILE A 78 15.77 16.75 6.63
N LYS A 79 14.47 16.58 6.84
CA LYS A 79 13.71 17.26 7.91
C LYS A 79 13.07 16.27 8.88
N ASN A 80 13.84 15.27 9.31
CA ASN A 80 13.40 14.24 10.26
C ASN A 80 13.91 14.54 11.68
N ASP A 81 13.68 15.76 12.14
CA ASP A 81 14.24 16.26 13.39
C ASP A 81 13.41 15.79 14.58
N GLY A 82 14.07 15.15 15.56
CA GLY A 82 13.50 14.77 16.85
C GLY A 82 12.30 13.82 16.78
N VAL A 83 12.20 12.99 15.73
CA VAL A 83 11.05 12.11 15.52
C VAL A 83 10.88 11.09 16.65
N TRP A 84 11.99 10.59 17.21
CA TRP A 84 12.00 9.66 18.35
C TRP A 84 11.61 10.31 19.69
N PHE A 85 11.65 11.63 19.81
CA PHE A 85 11.31 12.33 21.05
C PHE A 85 9.82 12.73 21.13
N LYS A 86 9.07 12.58 20.04
CA LYS A 86 7.65 12.93 19.99
C LYS A 86 6.82 11.71 20.37
N SER A 87 6.00 11.82 21.41
CA SER A 87 5.14 10.73 21.90
C SER A 87 4.27 10.09 20.80
N ILE A 88 3.75 10.90 19.87
CA ILE A 88 2.94 10.41 18.75
C ILE A 88 3.71 9.47 17.81
N SER A 89 5.00 9.74 17.52
CA SER A 89 5.79 9.03 16.49
C SER A 89 6.84 8.07 17.06
N SER A 90 6.82 7.81 18.36
CA SER A 90 7.82 6.98 19.07
C SER A 90 7.19 5.85 19.88
N MET A 91 6.00 5.39 19.50
CA MET A 91 5.22 4.40 20.27
C MET A 91 4.89 4.86 21.71
N GLY A 92 4.85 6.18 21.95
CA GLY A 92 4.43 6.75 23.22
C GLY A 92 2.91 6.76 23.38
N PHE A 93 2.44 7.29 24.51
CA PHE A 93 1.01 7.38 24.86
C PHE A 93 0.11 7.88 23.72
N TRP A 94 0.45 9.01 23.09
CA TRP A 94 -0.34 9.56 21.99
C TRP A 94 -0.28 8.70 20.73
N GLY A 95 0.82 7.98 20.50
CA GLY A 95 0.95 6.98 19.43
C GLY A 95 -0.04 5.83 19.61
N TRP A 96 -0.12 5.28 20.83
CA TRP A 96 -1.07 4.23 21.17
C TRP A 96 -2.53 4.70 21.07
N ILE A 97 -2.85 5.89 21.57
CA ILE A 97 -4.20 6.47 21.42
C ILE A 97 -4.57 6.59 19.94
N ALA A 98 -3.68 7.15 19.11
CA ALA A 98 -3.94 7.29 17.68
C ALA A 98 -4.12 5.93 17.01
N GLY A 99 -3.30 4.93 17.37
CA GLY A 99 -3.43 3.57 16.86
C GLY A 99 -4.77 2.95 17.21
N ILE A 100 -5.15 2.98 18.49
CA ILE A 100 -6.44 2.46 18.98
C ILE A 100 -7.61 3.20 18.32
N ALA A 101 -7.55 4.52 18.18
CA ALA A 101 -8.60 5.30 17.54
C ALA A 101 -8.79 4.91 16.06
N ILE A 102 -7.70 4.77 15.30
CA ILE A 102 -7.76 4.34 13.89
C ILE A 102 -8.28 2.90 13.81
N THR A 103 -7.74 1.98 14.62
CA THR A 103 -8.20 0.59 14.70
C THR A 103 -9.70 0.51 15.01
N THR A 104 -10.18 1.28 15.99
CA THR A 104 -11.60 1.34 16.37
C THR A 104 -12.45 1.88 15.23
N PHE A 105 -12.02 2.95 14.57
CA PHE A 105 -12.70 3.47 13.39
C PHE A 105 -12.87 2.41 12.29
N TYR A 106 -11.83 1.62 12.00
CA TYR A 106 -11.92 0.55 11.01
C TYR A 106 -12.83 -0.60 11.46
N ILE A 107 -12.83 -0.96 12.75
CA ILE A 107 -13.76 -1.96 13.30
C ILE A 107 -15.20 -1.50 13.09
N VAL A 108 -15.52 -0.25 13.47
CA VAL A 108 -16.85 0.33 13.29
C VAL A 108 -17.22 0.39 11.80
N LEU A 109 -16.32 0.87 10.95
CA LEU A 109 -16.53 1.00 9.50
C LEU A 109 -16.90 -0.32 8.82
N TYR A 110 -16.25 -1.43 9.21
CA TYR A 110 -16.44 -2.73 8.56
C TYR A 110 -17.57 -3.55 9.18
N PHE A 111 -17.74 -3.51 10.50
CA PHE A 111 -18.63 -4.43 11.22
C PHE A 111 -19.88 -3.78 11.78
N PHE A 112 -19.85 -2.47 12.05
CA PHE A 112 -20.94 -1.75 12.69
C PHE A 112 -21.19 -0.39 12.04
N PRO A 113 -21.41 -0.33 10.71
CA PRO A 113 -21.63 0.93 10.01
C PRO A 113 -22.89 1.68 10.48
N GLU A 114 -23.81 1.01 11.18
CA GLU A 114 -24.97 1.62 11.83
C GLU A 114 -24.56 2.66 12.88
N PHE A 115 -23.42 2.48 13.58
CA PHE A 115 -22.90 3.50 14.52
C PHE A 115 -22.36 4.74 13.81
N LEU A 116 -22.05 4.66 12.51
CA LEU A 116 -21.72 5.84 11.70
C LEU A 116 -22.99 6.51 11.15
N GLY A 117 -24.16 5.89 11.36
CA GLY A 117 -25.47 6.37 10.95
C GLY A 117 -25.95 5.83 9.61
N LEU A 118 -25.45 4.66 9.18
CA LEU A 118 -25.97 3.99 7.99
C LEU A 118 -27.36 3.41 8.28
N VAL A 119 -28.35 3.80 7.49
CA VAL A 119 -29.72 3.28 7.57
C VAL A 119 -30.06 2.58 6.26
N LYS A 120 -30.40 1.28 6.32
CA LYS A 120 -30.70 0.47 5.12
C LYS A 120 -31.96 0.93 4.39
N GLU A 121 -32.97 1.34 5.14
CA GLU A 121 -34.26 1.80 4.62
C GLU A 121 -34.61 3.13 5.29
N GLY A 122 -34.44 4.23 4.55
CA GLY A 122 -34.74 5.57 5.04
C GLY A 122 -33.60 6.56 4.82
N LYS A 123 -33.64 7.65 5.58
CA LYS A 123 -32.59 8.68 5.55
C LYS A 123 -31.45 8.24 6.45
N ASN A 124 -30.22 8.44 5.98
CA ASN A 124 -29.04 8.29 6.81
C ASN A 124 -29.11 9.22 8.02
N THR A 125 -28.40 8.84 9.07
CA THR A 125 -28.25 9.64 10.29
C THR A 125 -26.76 9.87 10.57
N GLY A 126 -26.47 10.62 11.63
CA GLY A 126 -25.13 10.77 12.17
C GLY A 126 -24.07 11.25 11.17
N ALA A 127 -22.88 10.65 11.22
CA ALA A 127 -21.77 11.07 10.36
C ALA A 127 -22.01 10.76 8.88
N ILE A 128 -22.74 9.71 8.52
CA ILE A 128 -23.03 9.41 7.12
C ILE A 128 -23.98 10.44 6.52
N ALA A 129 -25.01 10.88 7.27
CA ALA A 129 -25.91 11.95 6.84
C ALA A 129 -25.16 13.24 6.48
N LEU A 130 -24.12 13.59 7.24
CA LEU A 130 -23.29 14.77 6.96
C LEU A 130 -22.69 14.75 5.53
N PHE A 131 -22.42 13.58 4.96
CA PHE A 131 -21.85 13.42 3.62
C PHE A 131 -22.91 13.17 2.51
N ASP A 132 -24.19 13.02 2.84
CA ASP A 132 -25.26 12.79 1.86
C ASP A 132 -25.29 13.86 0.75
N PRO A 133 -25.17 15.17 1.03
CA PRO A 133 -25.20 16.19 0.00
C PRO A 133 -24.06 16.04 -1.03
N LEU A 134 -22.86 15.68 -0.58
CA LEU A 134 -21.72 15.47 -1.47
C LEU A 134 -21.88 14.20 -2.29
N SER A 135 -22.33 13.11 -1.67
CA SER A 135 -22.60 11.84 -2.37
C SER A 135 -23.65 12.03 -3.45
N ARG A 136 -24.78 12.66 -3.12
CA ARG A 136 -25.84 12.94 -4.10
C ARG A 136 -25.36 13.85 -5.23
N ALA A 137 -24.48 14.81 -4.95
CA ALA A 137 -23.88 15.66 -5.97
C ALA A 137 -22.97 14.89 -6.93
N LEU A 138 -22.20 13.90 -6.44
CA LEU A 138 -21.24 13.13 -7.24
C LEU A 138 -21.87 11.92 -7.93
N SER A 139 -22.49 11.03 -7.14
CA SER A 139 -23.00 9.73 -7.60
C SER A 139 -24.50 9.71 -7.84
N GLY A 140 -25.25 10.70 -7.35
CA GLY A 140 -26.72 10.69 -7.36
C GLY A 140 -27.35 9.82 -6.26
N ASN A 141 -26.55 9.07 -5.51
CA ASN A 141 -27.02 8.17 -4.45
C ASN A 141 -26.76 8.74 -3.04
N PRO A 142 -27.52 8.33 -2.01
CA PRO A 142 -27.18 8.61 -0.61
C PRO A 142 -25.77 8.12 -0.26
N ALA A 143 -25.13 8.75 0.72
CA ALA A 143 -23.80 8.36 1.14
C ALA A 143 -23.80 6.96 1.76
N SER A 144 -22.77 6.18 1.46
CA SER A 144 -22.48 4.92 2.15
C SER A 144 -21.30 5.08 3.09
N GLN A 145 -21.09 4.12 3.99
CA GLN A 145 -19.88 4.05 4.82
C GLN A 145 -18.59 4.12 3.98
N TRP A 146 -18.60 3.55 2.77
CA TRP A 146 -17.47 3.55 1.84
C TRP A 146 -17.26 4.91 1.17
N PHE A 147 -18.34 5.65 0.93
CA PHE A 147 -18.25 7.02 0.43
C PHE A 147 -17.61 7.95 1.47
N VAL A 148 -18.04 7.86 2.72
CA VAL A 148 -17.44 8.63 3.84
C VAL A 148 -15.97 8.26 3.98
N TYR A 149 -15.66 6.96 4.02
CA TYR A 149 -14.29 6.48 4.05
C TYR A 149 -13.46 7.00 2.88
N GLY A 150 -13.94 6.89 1.64
CA GLY A 150 -13.28 7.37 0.44
C GLY A 150 -13.01 8.87 0.46
N THR A 151 -13.96 9.66 0.97
CA THR A 151 -13.83 11.11 1.13
C THR A 151 -12.75 11.46 2.15
N LEU A 152 -12.82 10.88 3.36
CA LEU A 152 -11.84 11.13 4.43
C LEU A 152 -10.44 10.62 4.05
N TYR A 153 -10.36 9.50 3.35
CA TYR A 153 -9.11 8.93 2.86
C TYR A 153 -8.46 9.82 1.80
N THR A 154 -9.27 10.35 0.86
CA THR A 154 -8.80 11.29 -0.16
C THR A 154 -8.35 12.60 0.48
N LEU A 155 -9.12 13.13 1.44
CA LEU A 155 -8.74 14.31 2.22
C LEU A 155 -7.39 14.11 2.95
N ALA A 156 -7.20 12.97 3.60
CA ALA A 156 -5.94 12.66 4.28
C ALA A 156 -4.75 12.60 3.30
N ILE A 157 -4.91 11.92 2.15
CA ILE A 157 -3.85 11.86 1.13
C ILE A 157 -3.54 13.23 0.56
N LEU A 158 -4.54 14.08 0.32
CA LEU A 158 -4.32 15.43 -0.20
C LEU A 158 -3.63 16.33 0.84
N ALA A 159 -4.15 16.38 2.06
CA ALA A 159 -3.62 17.23 3.12
C ALA A 159 -2.19 16.83 3.51
N PHE A 160 -1.95 15.53 3.76
CA PHE A 160 -0.61 15.04 4.09
C PHE A 160 0.30 14.90 2.87
N GLY A 161 -0.26 14.82 1.65
CA GLY A 161 0.49 14.91 0.39
C GLY A 161 1.11 16.29 0.20
N ILE A 162 0.35 17.37 0.45
CA ILE A 162 0.88 18.74 0.47
C ILE A 162 1.98 18.87 1.52
N LYS A 163 1.78 18.32 2.73
CA LYS A 163 2.81 18.26 3.76
C LYS A 163 4.08 17.59 3.27
N PHE A 164 3.95 16.42 2.63
CA PHE A 164 5.08 15.65 2.14
C PHE A 164 5.84 16.37 1.03
N ILE A 165 5.12 16.98 0.07
CA ILE A 165 5.71 17.81 -0.99
C ILE A 165 6.50 18.97 -0.38
N TRP A 166 5.98 19.65 0.64
CA TRP A 166 6.68 20.77 1.29
C TRP A 166 7.94 20.30 2.05
N LYS A 167 7.85 19.16 2.74
CA LYS A 167 8.97 18.53 3.44
C LYS A 167 10.09 18.17 2.46
N TYR A 168 9.76 17.54 1.34
CA TYR A 168 10.69 17.04 0.32
C TYR A 168 10.80 17.94 -0.93
N ARG A 169 10.51 19.24 -0.82
CA ARG A 169 10.49 20.23 -1.93
C ARG A 169 11.77 20.33 -2.76
N HIS A 170 12.88 19.77 -2.27
CA HIS A 170 14.18 19.76 -2.93
C HIS A 170 14.40 18.51 -3.80
N ASN A 171 13.57 17.47 -3.65
CA ASN A 171 13.70 16.21 -4.38
C ASN A 171 12.56 16.06 -5.39
N ARG A 172 12.90 16.21 -6.69
CA ARG A 172 11.94 16.08 -7.80
C ARG A 172 11.23 14.73 -7.83
N TYR A 173 11.92 13.65 -7.48
CA TYR A 173 11.35 12.30 -7.45
C TYR A 173 10.18 12.21 -6.45
N GLU A 174 10.38 12.73 -5.25
CA GLU A 174 9.36 12.71 -4.19
C GLU A 174 8.15 13.57 -4.54
N ILE A 175 8.38 14.73 -5.18
CA ILE A 175 7.30 15.62 -5.62
C ILE A 175 6.43 14.94 -6.67
N ILE A 176 7.03 14.44 -7.76
CA ILE A 176 6.30 13.81 -8.87
C ILE A 176 5.52 12.59 -8.38
N ARG A 177 6.16 11.76 -7.56
CA ARG A 177 5.54 10.57 -6.99
C ARG A 177 4.34 10.89 -6.10
N THR A 178 4.44 11.94 -5.27
CA THR A 178 3.35 12.33 -4.39
C THR A 178 2.18 12.92 -5.17
N ILE A 179 2.46 13.72 -6.20
CA ILE A 179 1.44 14.23 -7.13
C ILE A 179 0.74 13.06 -7.83
N SER A 180 1.50 12.07 -8.31
CA SER A 180 0.94 10.85 -8.93
C SER A 180 -0.05 10.15 -7.98
N VAL A 181 0.35 9.91 -6.74
CA VAL A 181 -0.52 9.27 -5.74
C VAL A 181 -1.79 10.09 -5.46
N MET A 182 -1.65 11.41 -5.28
CA MET A 182 -2.79 12.30 -5.05
C MET A 182 -3.77 12.28 -6.24
N PHE A 183 -3.23 12.26 -7.47
CA PHE A 183 -4.00 12.15 -8.70
C PHE A 183 -4.72 10.81 -8.81
N PHE A 184 -4.04 9.68 -8.65
CA PHE A 184 -4.68 8.35 -8.75
C PHE A 184 -5.71 8.13 -7.64
N GLN A 185 -5.47 8.62 -6.42
CA GLN A 185 -6.46 8.55 -5.35
C GLN A 185 -7.69 9.40 -5.68
N THR A 186 -7.50 10.64 -6.10
CA THR A 186 -8.64 11.55 -6.33
C THR A 186 -9.39 11.17 -7.60
N ALA A 187 -8.70 10.98 -8.73
CA ALA A 187 -9.32 10.70 -10.01
C ALA A 187 -9.80 9.25 -10.12
N PHE A 188 -8.90 8.27 -10.00
CA PHE A 188 -9.20 6.87 -10.32
C PHE A 188 -9.90 6.11 -9.19
N ALA A 189 -9.62 6.46 -7.93
CA ALA A 189 -10.17 5.75 -6.78
C ALA A 189 -11.41 6.41 -6.18
N PHE A 190 -11.70 7.66 -6.51
CA PHE A 190 -12.82 8.40 -5.91
C PHE A 190 -13.72 9.03 -6.97
N ILE A 191 -13.26 10.04 -7.71
CA ILE A 191 -14.12 10.80 -8.63
C ILE A 191 -14.67 9.96 -9.78
N ILE A 192 -13.84 9.19 -10.49
CA ILE A 192 -14.28 8.40 -11.65
C ILE A 192 -15.33 7.35 -11.23
N PRO A 193 -15.09 6.50 -10.21
CA PRO A 193 -16.11 5.53 -9.76
C PRO A 193 -17.44 6.18 -9.35
N GLU A 194 -17.40 7.31 -8.64
CA GLU A 194 -18.63 8.00 -8.20
C GLU A 194 -19.38 8.62 -9.39
N ILE A 195 -18.69 9.24 -10.34
CA ILE A 195 -19.32 9.76 -11.58
C ILE A 195 -19.86 8.61 -12.43
N MET A 196 -19.16 7.48 -12.52
CA MET A 196 -19.62 6.30 -13.24
C MET A 196 -20.94 5.77 -12.66
N ALA A 197 -21.07 5.74 -11.32
CA ALA A 197 -22.31 5.35 -10.66
C ALA A 197 -23.48 6.29 -11.02
N ARG A 198 -23.21 7.58 -11.25
CA ARG A 198 -24.22 8.55 -11.71
C ARG A 198 -24.60 8.38 -13.18
N LEU A 199 -23.61 8.18 -14.05
CA LEU A 199 -23.83 8.08 -15.50
C LEU A 199 -24.44 6.74 -15.92
N ASN A 200 -24.17 5.68 -15.17
CA ASN A 200 -24.65 4.34 -15.49
C ASN A 200 -24.99 3.60 -14.20
N GLY A 201 -26.24 3.78 -13.74
CA GLY A 201 -26.71 3.29 -12.43
C GLY A 201 -26.69 1.78 -12.23
N SER A 202 -26.39 0.99 -13.27
CA SER A 202 -26.25 -0.46 -13.21
C SER A 202 -24.80 -0.94 -13.04
N ILE A 203 -23.79 -0.07 -13.25
CA ILE A 203 -22.38 -0.47 -13.13
C ILE A 203 -22.01 -0.60 -11.65
N PRO A 204 -21.52 -1.77 -11.20
CA PRO A 204 -20.97 -1.92 -9.86
C PRO A 204 -19.76 -1.00 -9.66
N TYR A 205 -19.65 -0.37 -8.48
CA TYR A 205 -18.48 0.43 -8.11
C TYR A 205 -17.18 -0.32 -8.45
N TYR A 206 -16.30 0.33 -9.23
CA TYR A 206 -15.04 -0.26 -9.68
C TYR A 206 -13.87 0.69 -9.46
N ASP A 207 -13.05 0.38 -8.46
CA ASP A 207 -11.79 1.08 -8.23
C ASP A 207 -10.74 0.64 -9.26
N LEU A 208 -10.51 1.49 -10.27
CA LEU A 208 -9.63 1.22 -11.41
C LEU A 208 -8.16 0.98 -11.02
N LYS A 209 -7.72 1.46 -9.85
CA LYS A 209 -6.34 1.17 -9.36
C LYS A 209 -6.24 -0.16 -8.61
N ASN A 210 -7.35 -0.80 -8.22
CA ASN A 210 -7.30 -2.05 -7.46
C ASN A 210 -7.22 -3.25 -8.42
N ILE A 211 -6.04 -3.85 -8.48
CA ILE A 211 -5.71 -4.99 -9.34
C ILE A 211 -5.72 -6.26 -8.49
N TRP A 212 -6.08 -7.40 -9.09
CA TRP A 212 -5.90 -8.70 -8.42
C TRP A 212 -4.43 -8.87 -8.01
N PRO A 213 -4.12 -9.42 -6.82
CA PRO A 213 -5.00 -10.10 -5.86
C PRO A 213 -5.77 -9.23 -4.87
N LEU A 214 -5.63 -7.91 -4.88
CA LEU A 214 -6.33 -7.04 -3.92
C LEU A 214 -7.83 -6.93 -4.20
N ASN A 215 -8.22 -7.03 -5.47
CA ASN A 215 -9.62 -6.95 -5.92
C ASN A 215 -10.19 -8.32 -6.32
N TYR A 216 -9.99 -9.35 -5.48
CA TYR A 216 -10.46 -10.71 -5.77
C TYR A 216 -12.00 -10.80 -5.93
N TYR A 217 -12.75 -9.92 -5.25
CA TYR A 217 -14.21 -9.89 -5.29
C TYR A 217 -14.76 -9.43 -6.66
N ASN A 218 -13.94 -8.83 -7.54
CA ASN A 218 -14.30 -8.59 -8.96
C ASN A 218 -14.73 -9.88 -9.67
N PHE A 219 -14.20 -11.03 -9.25
CA PHE A 219 -14.48 -12.32 -9.86
C PHE A 219 -15.66 -13.07 -9.22
N GLU A 220 -16.39 -12.43 -8.30
CA GLU A 220 -17.59 -13.02 -7.70
C GLU A 220 -18.78 -12.97 -8.66
N ARG A 221 -19.62 -14.02 -8.60
CA ARG A 221 -20.79 -14.21 -9.49
C ARG A 221 -21.65 -12.95 -9.61
N TYR A 222 -21.98 -12.29 -8.49
CA TYR A 222 -22.85 -11.11 -8.50
C TYR A 222 -22.20 -9.91 -9.23
N ARG A 223 -20.88 -9.71 -9.11
CA ARG A 223 -20.17 -8.61 -9.79
C ARG A 223 -19.91 -8.91 -11.25
N ILE A 224 -19.53 -10.15 -11.57
CA ILE A 224 -19.39 -10.57 -12.98
C ILE A 224 -20.72 -10.38 -13.70
N ASN A 225 -21.83 -10.84 -13.13
CA ASN A 225 -23.16 -10.64 -13.70
C ASN A 225 -23.50 -9.16 -13.83
N GLY A 226 -23.18 -8.34 -12.82
CA GLY A 226 -23.37 -6.89 -12.88
C GLY A 226 -22.56 -6.20 -14.00
N PHE A 227 -21.32 -6.63 -14.24
CA PHE A 227 -20.53 -6.12 -15.36
C PHE A 227 -21.07 -6.60 -16.71
N ILE A 228 -21.45 -7.87 -16.84
CA ILE A 228 -22.01 -8.39 -18.09
C ILE A 228 -23.36 -7.71 -18.40
N SER A 229 -24.22 -7.49 -17.39
CA SER A 229 -25.50 -6.81 -17.56
C SER A 229 -25.35 -5.31 -17.87
N SER A 230 -24.17 -4.73 -17.63
CA SER A 230 -23.87 -3.33 -17.94
C SER A 230 -23.41 -3.11 -19.40
N GLY A 231 -23.52 -4.13 -20.25
CA GLY A 231 -23.17 -4.05 -21.67
C GLY A 231 -21.66 -3.86 -21.91
N ASP A 232 -21.32 -3.16 -22.99
CA ASP A 232 -19.95 -3.04 -23.49
C ASP A 232 -18.97 -2.43 -22.48
N ILE A 233 -19.43 -1.45 -21.68
CA ILE A 233 -18.59 -0.80 -20.66
C ILE A 233 -18.20 -1.80 -19.57
N GLY A 234 -19.14 -2.63 -19.11
CA GLY A 234 -18.85 -3.62 -18.08
C GLY A 234 -17.94 -4.74 -18.60
N LEU A 235 -18.11 -5.17 -19.86
CA LEU A 235 -17.18 -6.10 -20.51
C LEU A 235 -15.77 -5.50 -20.64
N ALA A 236 -15.65 -4.22 -21.02
CA ALA A 236 -14.38 -3.52 -21.11
C ALA A 236 -13.65 -3.46 -19.75
N LEU A 237 -14.37 -3.25 -18.65
CA LEU A 237 -13.81 -3.26 -17.29
C LEU A 237 -13.32 -4.66 -16.87
N LEU A 238 -14.03 -5.73 -17.24
CA LEU A 238 -13.58 -7.10 -17.01
C LEU A 238 -12.30 -7.42 -17.79
N ILE A 239 -12.25 -7.04 -19.08
CA ILE A 239 -11.07 -7.20 -19.93
C ILE A 239 -9.89 -6.40 -19.34
N PHE A 240 -10.14 -5.16 -18.93
CA PHE A 240 -9.12 -4.33 -18.25
C PHE A 240 -8.61 -5.01 -16.98
N GLY A 241 -9.50 -5.60 -16.17
CA GLY A 241 -9.13 -6.38 -14.98
C GLY A 241 -8.15 -7.51 -15.30
N ILE A 242 -8.42 -8.29 -16.35
CA ILE A 242 -7.54 -9.41 -16.78
C ILE A 242 -6.21 -8.88 -17.36
N LEU A 243 -6.27 -7.91 -18.27
CA LEU A 243 -5.09 -7.31 -18.89
C LEU A 243 -4.19 -6.64 -17.84
N SER A 244 -4.78 -6.04 -16.81
CA SER A 244 -4.03 -5.39 -15.75
C SER A 244 -3.12 -6.36 -14.99
N VAL A 245 -3.55 -7.61 -14.84
CA VAL A 245 -2.82 -8.66 -14.11
C VAL A 245 -1.74 -9.30 -14.98
N PHE A 246 -2.08 -9.72 -16.20
CA PHE A 246 -1.20 -10.55 -17.02
C PHE A 246 -0.34 -9.76 -18.00
N VAL A 247 -0.71 -8.52 -18.33
CA VAL A 247 -0.02 -7.73 -19.36
C VAL A 247 0.55 -6.44 -18.75
N ILE A 248 -0.31 -5.56 -18.21
CA ILE A 248 0.10 -4.23 -17.75
C ILE A 248 1.05 -4.34 -16.57
N SER A 249 0.68 -5.10 -15.53
CA SER A 249 1.51 -5.20 -14.32
C SER A 249 2.90 -5.82 -14.58
N PRO A 250 3.05 -6.92 -15.34
CA PRO A 250 4.36 -7.46 -15.69
C PRO A 250 5.22 -6.50 -16.50
N ILE A 251 4.65 -5.84 -17.53
CA ILE A 251 5.38 -4.89 -18.38
C ILE A 251 5.88 -3.68 -17.56
N LEU A 252 5.00 -3.09 -16.74
CA LEU A 252 5.38 -1.94 -15.91
C LEU A 252 6.38 -2.35 -14.82
N THR A 253 6.25 -3.54 -14.24
CA THR A 253 7.19 -4.04 -13.23
C THR A 253 8.55 -4.37 -13.82
N TYR A 254 8.60 -4.88 -15.05
CA TYR A 254 9.85 -5.05 -15.78
C TYR A 254 10.59 -3.71 -15.96
N ARG A 255 9.88 -2.65 -16.41
CA ARG A 255 10.49 -1.35 -16.71
C ARG A 255 10.80 -0.50 -15.48
N TYR A 256 9.94 -0.54 -14.47
CA TYR A 256 10.01 0.40 -13.35
C TYR A 256 10.20 -0.28 -11.99
N GLY A 257 10.15 -1.61 -11.91
CA GLY A 257 10.06 -2.31 -10.63
C GLY A 257 8.68 -2.12 -10.01
N LYS A 258 8.44 -2.63 -8.80
CA LYS A 258 7.12 -2.51 -8.16
C LYS A 258 6.75 -1.09 -7.73
N ARG A 259 7.64 -0.11 -7.92
CA ARG A 259 7.40 1.29 -7.56
C ARG A 259 6.26 1.95 -8.34
N TRP A 260 6.04 1.55 -9.60
CA TRP A 260 4.93 2.07 -10.41
C TRP A 260 3.57 1.86 -9.71
N TYR A 261 3.41 0.74 -9.01
CA TYR A 261 2.19 0.45 -8.27
C TYR A 261 2.32 0.91 -6.82
N CYS A 262 3.24 0.31 -6.06
CA CYS A 262 3.31 0.42 -4.60
C CYS A 262 3.63 1.83 -4.09
N SER A 263 4.20 2.67 -4.95
CA SER A 263 4.69 4.00 -4.58
C SER A 263 4.06 5.14 -5.39
N TRP A 264 3.45 4.86 -6.55
CA TRP A 264 2.93 5.90 -7.48
C TRP A 264 1.40 5.83 -7.70
N VAL A 265 0.78 4.66 -7.54
CA VAL A 265 -0.65 4.43 -7.87
C VAL A 265 -1.46 3.87 -6.69
N CYS A 266 -0.87 2.96 -5.92
CA CYS A 266 -1.56 2.24 -4.86
C CYS A 266 -2.01 3.17 -3.73
N GLY A 267 -3.31 3.16 -3.40
CA GLY A 267 -3.87 3.98 -2.31
C GLY A 267 -3.22 3.68 -0.95
N CYS A 268 -3.04 2.40 -0.61
CA CYS A 268 -2.37 1.99 0.63
C CYS A 268 -0.94 2.56 0.71
N GLY A 269 -0.23 2.56 -0.42
CA GLY A 269 1.07 3.21 -0.52
C GLY A 269 0.97 4.72 -0.36
N GLY A 270 -0.06 5.34 -0.93
CA GLY A 270 -0.29 6.77 -0.79
C GLY A 270 -0.50 7.23 0.64
N LEU A 271 -1.35 6.55 1.40
CA LEU A 271 -1.56 6.86 2.82
C LEU A 271 -0.28 6.62 3.64
N ALA A 272 0.43 5.52 3.39
CA ALA A 272 1.69 5.19 4.05
C ALA A 272 2.78 6.25 3.82
N GLU A 273 2.88 6.78 2.61
CA GLU A 273 3.91 7.75 2.22
C GLU A 273 3.58 9.17 2.66
N THR A 274 2.30 9.49 2.82
CA THR A 274 1.82 10.82 3.21
C THR A 274 1.55 10.88 4.71
N ALA A 275 0.38 10.48 5.16
CA ALA A 275 -0.02 10.48 6.57
C ALA A 275 0.93 9.61 7.42
N GLY A 276 1.36 8.47 6.89
CA GLY A 276 2.25 7.55 7.55
C GLY A 276 3.72 7.99 7.64
N ASP A 277 4.16 9.03 6.90
CA ASP A 277 5.56 9.46 6.83
C ASP A 277 6.24 9.67 8.20
N ALA A 278 5.47 10.09 9.21
CA ALA A 278 5.97 10.33 10.56
C ALA A 278 6.41 9.04 11.30
N PHE A 279 6.08 7.85 10.79
CA PHE A 279 6.29 6.57 11.48
C PHE A 279 7.32 5.65 10.79
N ARG A 280 8.00 6.11 9.73
CA ARG A 280 8.95 5.28 8.94
C ARG A 280 10.05 4.62 9.77
N GLN A 281 10.53 5.34 10.78
CA GLN A 281 11.60 4.89 11.68
C GLN A 281 11.22 3.64 12.47
N LEU A 282 9.92 3.43 12.72
CA LEU A 282 9.40 2.31 13.52
C LEU A 282 9.42 0.97 12.79
N SER A 283 9.58 0.94 11.46
CA SER A 283 9.60 -0.32 10.71
C SER A 283 10.72 -1.25 11.18
N ASP A 284 10.43 -2.36 11.85
CA ASP A 284 11.46 -3.20 12.48
C ASP A 284 12.46 -3.79 11.45
N LYS A 285 13.77 -3.75 11.76
CA LYS A 285 14.86 -4.28 10.93
C LYS A 285 15.42 -5.61 11.46
N THR A 286 14.88 -6.15 12.54
CA THR A 286 15.34 -7.41 13.11
C THR A 286 15.14 -8.59 12.16
N VAL A 287 16.01 -9.59 12.27
CA VAL A 287 15.91 -10.84 11.51
C VAL A 287 14.59 -11.57 11.82
N LYS A 288 14.07 -11.43 13.06
CA LYS A 288 12.77 -12.00 13.45
C LYS A 288 11.64 -11.39 12.62
N ALA A 289 11.56 -10.05 12.53
CA ALA A 289 10.57 -9.38 11.69
C ALA A 289 10.68 -9.80 10.21
N TRP A 290 11.89 -9.99 9.69
CA TRP A 290 12.09 -10.44 8.30
C TRP A 290 11.62 -11.87 8.04
N LYS A 291 11.82 -12.78 9.02
CA LYS A 291 11.29 -14.14 8.93
C LYS A 291 9.76 -14.13 8.95
N ILE A 292 9.16 -13.36 9.84
CA ILE A 292 7.70 -13.21 9.93
C ILE A 292 7.13 -12.61 8.65
N GLU A 293 7.70 -11.50 8.16
CA GLU A 293 7.33 -10.88 6.88
C GLU A 293 7.23 -11.90 5.76
N ARG A 294 8.27 -12.73 5.63
CA ARG A 294 8.36 -13.74 4.58
C ARG A 294 7.27 -14.78 4.71
N TRP A 295 7.05 -15.37 5.88
CA TRP A 295 6.05 -16.41 6.05
C TRP A 295 4.62 -15.88 5.87
N VAL A 296 4.31 -14.73 6.48
CA VAL A 296 2.97 -14.15 6.44
C VAL A 296 2.60 -13.74 5.01
N VAL A 297 3.46 -12.98 4.32
CA VAL A 297 3.08 -12.44 3.00
C VAL A 297 2.89 -13.54 1.96
N HIS A 298 3.72 -14.60 1.99
CA HIS A 298 3.59 -15.72 1.06
C HIS A 298 2.39 -16.61 1.42
N SER A 299 2.09 -16.80 2.71
CA SER A 299 0.85 -17.47 3.15
C SER A 299 -0.38 -16.76 2.59
N VAL A 300 -0.41 -15.42 2.68
CA VAL A 300 -1.53 -14.62 2.15
C VAL A 300 -1.63 -14.77 0.63
N VAL A 301 -0.53 -14.72 -0.12
CA VAL A 301 -0.57 -14.93 -1.59
C VAL A 301 -1.14 -16.29 -1.95
N VAL A 302 -0.70 -17.35 -1.29
CA VAL A 302 -1.21 -18.72 -1.53
C VAL A 302 -2.70 -18.78 -1.23
N PHE A 303 -3.11 -18.23 -0.08
CA PHE A 303 -4.50 -18.20 0.33
C PHE A 303 -5.38 -17.41 -0.66
N VAL A 304 -4.98 -16.21 -1.09
CA VAL A 304 -5.74 -15.42 -2.08
C VAL A 304 -5.80 -16.13 -3.42
N THR A 305 -4.73 -16.82 -3.83
CA THR A 305 -4.70 -17.58 -5.09
C THR A 305 -5.71 -18.72 -5.04
N LEU A 306 -5.67 -19.55 -4.00
CA LEU A 306 -6.63 -20.65 -3.80
C LEU A 306 -8.07 -20.16 -3.73
N MET A 307 -8.31 -19.05 -3.02
CA MET A 307 -9.64 -18.47 -2.89
C MET A 307 -10.16 -17.88 -4.20
N THR A 308 -9.30 -17.23 -4.98
CA THR A 308 -9.68 -16.74 -6.32
C THR A 308 -10.03 -17.91 -7.23
N THR A 309 -9.21 -18.97 -7.21
CA THR A 309 -9.49 -20.21 -7.95
C THR A 309 -10.83 -20.82 -7.52
N ALA A 310 -11.11 -20.92 -6.22
CA ALA A 310 -12.36 -21.43 -5.69
C ALA A 310 -13.57 -20.59 -6.13
N VAL A 311 -13.46 -19.26 -6.07
CA VAL A 311 -14.53 -18.34 -6.47
C VAL A 311 -14.85 -18.49 -7.96
N ILE A 312 -13.83 -18.48 -8.83
CA ILE A 312 -14.03 -18.64 -10.28
C ILE A 312 -14.57 -20.05 -10.59
N TYR A 313 -14.03 -21.08 -9.95
CA TYR A 313 -14.51 -22.46 -10.10
C TYR A 313 -16.00 -22.59 -9.75
N SER A 314 -16.47 -21.90 -8.70
CA SER A 314 -17.89 -21.89 -8.32
C SER A 314 -18.81 -21.17 -9.32
N TYR A 315 -18.24 -20.32 -10.18
CA TYR A 315 -18.98 -19.62 -11.24
C TYR A 315 -19.12 -20.46 -12.51
N LEU A 316 -18.10 -21.24 -12.87
CA LEU A 316 -18.06 -22.02 -14.10
C LEU A 316 -19.04 -23.20 -14.10
N GLY A 317 -19.53 -23.56 -15.28
CA GLY A 317 -20.38 -24.74 -15.51
C GLY A 317 -19.58 -26.00 -15.82
N ASN A 318 -20.27 -27.15 -15.82
CA ASN A 318 -19.71 -28.46 -16.18
C ASN A 318 -19.94 -28.81 -17.67
N ASP A 319 -20.79 -28.05 -18.38
CA ASP A 319 -21.23 -28.37 -19.73
C ASP A 319 -20.14 -28.04 -20.77
N THR A 320 -19.46 -29.08 -21.26
CA THR A 320 -18.41 -29.01 -22.29
C THR A 320 -18.94 -28.71 -23.69
N SER A 321 -20.26 -28.81 -23.92
CA SER A 321 -20.85 -28.61 -25.24
C SER A 321 -21.06 -27.13 -25.60
N LYS A 322 -21.18 -26.26 -24.58
CA LYS A 322 -21.48 -24.82 -24.76
C LYS A 322 -20.30 -23.90 -24.48
N TYR A 323 -19.34 -24.31 -23.66
CA TYR A 323 -18.21 -23.48 -23.25
C TYR A 323 -16.90 -24.26 -23.22
N TRP A 324 -15.83 -23.65 -23.75
CA TRP A 324 -14.48 -24.21 -23.72
C TRP A 324 -13.86 -24.21 -22.31
N LEU A 325 -14.26 -23.25 -21.47
CA LEU A 325 -13.79 -23.07 -20.11
C LEU A 325 -14.76 -23.69 -19.09
N THR A 326 -14.67 -25.01 -18.89
CA THR A 326 -15.40 -25.73 -17.83
C THR A 326 -14.67 -25.68 -16.50
N LYS A 327 -15.35 -26.07 -15.42
CA LYS A 327 -14.75 -26.22 -14.08
C LYS A 327 -13.44 -27.02 -14.09
N SER A 328 -13.45 -28.20 -14.73
CA SER A 328 -12.28 -29.08 -14.81
C SER A 328 -11.16 -28.47 -15.64
N ASN A 329 -11.46 -27.91 -16.80
CA ASN A 329 -10.47 -27.28 -17.68
C ASN A 329 -9.80 -26.08 -17.00
N PHE A 330 -10.58 -25.27 -16.26
CA PHE A 330 -10.05 -24.15 -15.51
C PHE A 330 -9.10 -24.61 -14.38
N LEU A 331 -9.51 -25.61 -13.60
CA LEU A 331 -8.69 -26.12 -12.50
C LEU A 331 -7.39 -26.78 -12.99
N ILE A 332 -7.45 -27.53 -14.10
CA ILE A 332 -6.27 -28.07 -14.78
C ILE A 332 -5.39 -26.93 -15.28
N GLY A 333 -5.98 -25.90 -15.92
CA GLY A 333 -5.25 -24.73 -16.42
C GLY A 333 -4.51 -23.97 -15.32
N VAL A 334 -5.16 -23.73 -14.17
CA VAL A 334 -4.52 -23.11 -12.99
C VAL A 334 -3.39 -23.99 -12.47
N THR A 335 -3.62 -25.30 -12.33
CA THR A 335 -2.61 -26.25 -11.84
C THR A 335 -1.38 -26.26 -12.74
N LEU A 336 -1.60 -26.32 -14.05
CA LEU A 336 -0.54 -26.30 -15.07
C LEU A 336 0.21 -24.98 -15.04
N LEU A 337 -0.48 -23.84 -14.97
CA LEU A 337 0.15 -22.52 -14.87
C LEU A 337 1.03 -22.41 -13.62
N LEU A 338 0.52 -22.78 -12.45
CA LEU A 338 1.27 -22.73 -11.20
C LEU A 338 2.48 -23.68 -11.22
N THR A 339 2.31 -24.87 -11.79
CA THR A 339 3.40 -25.86 -11.96
C THR A 339 4.48 -25.35 -12.91
N LEU A 340 4.10 -24.75 -14.04
CA LEU A 340 5.05 -24.17 -14.99
C LEU A 340 5.83 -23.01 -14.37
N VAL A 341 5.14 -22.10 -13.67
CA VAL A 341 5.79 -20.96 -13.00
C VAL A 341 6.74 -21.44 -11.90
N PHE A 342 6.31 -22.40 -11.08
CA PHE A 342 7.13 -22.98 -10.02
C PHE A 342 8.34 -23.73 -10.60
N GLY A 343 8.11 -24.62 -11.55
CA GLY A 343 9.15 -25.40 -12.22
C GLY A 343 10.18 -24.50 -12.89
N TRP A 344 9.73 -23.51 -13.65
CA TRP A 344 10.62 -22.53 -14.27
C TRP A 344 11.45 -21.76 -13.24
N ALA A 345 10.83 -21.27 -12.15
CA ALA A 345 11.54 -20.54 -11.11
C ALA A 345 12.60 -21.42 -10.40
N MET A 346 12.29 -22.70 -10.16
CA MET A 346 13.19 -23.65 -9.52
C MET A 346 14.29 -24.18 -10.43
N LEU A 347 14.06 -24.27 -11.75
CA LEU A 347 15.07 -24.70 -12.71
C LEU A 347 16.05 -23.56 -13.04
N PHE A 348 15.53 -22.36 -13.36
CA PHE A 348 16.37 -21.28 -13.90
C PHE A 348 16.78 -20.22 -12.88
N LYS A 349 16.02 -20.05 -11.79
CA LYS A 349 16.22 -18.93 -10.84
C LYS A 349 16.47 -19.35 -9.40
N ARG A 350 16.57 -20.65 -9.11
CA ARG A 350 16.80 -21.18 -7.75
C ARG A 350 18.01 -20.57 -7.05
N LYS A 351 19.14 -20.40 -7.74
CA LYS A 351 20.36 -19.80 -7.17
C LYS A 351 20.17 -18.35 -6.70
N GLN A 352 19.19 -17.63 -7.25
CA GLN A 352 18.87 -16.24 -6.88
C GLN A 352 17.91 -16.14 -5.69
N LEU A 353 17.31 -17.27 -5.26
CA LEU A 353 16.40 -17.37 -4.13
C LEU A 353 17.14 -17.81 -2.86
N GLN A 354 16.80 -17.22 -1.71
CA GLN A 354 17.35 -17.65 -0.43
C GLN A 354 16.82 -19.04 -0.06
N LYS A 355 17.60 -19.84 0.69
CA LYS A 355 17.29 -21.25 0.99
C LYS A 355 15.91 -21.43 1.63
N ASP A 356 15.57 -20.59 2.59
CA ASP A 356 14.27 -20.57 3.25
C ASP A 356 13.11 -20.22 2.29
N ALA A 357 13.34 -19.32 1.33
CA ALA A 357 12.36 -19.04 0.28
C ALA A 357 12.17 -20.22 -0.68
N GLN A 358 13.23 -21.00 -0.96
CA GLN A 358 13.13 -22.23 -1.75
C GLN A 358 12.29 -23.29 -1.01
N TYR A 359 12.58 -23.56 0.26
CA TYR A 359 11.81 -24.51 1.07
C TYR A 359 10.35 -24.08 1.23
N GLY A 360 10.11 -22.78 1.48
CA GLY A 360 8.75 -22.23 1.52
C GLY A 360 8.01 -22.43 0.20
N ALA A 361 8.65 -22.15 -0.94
CA ALA A 361 8.04 -22.35 -2.25
C ALA A 361 7.69 -23.82 -2.51
N ILE A 362 8.58 -24.76 -2.18
CA ILE A 362 8.32 -26.21 -2.30
C ILE A 362 7.15 -26.60 -1.39
N GLY A 363 7.16 -26.18 -0.12
CA GLY A 363 6.11 -26.49 0.84
C GLY A 363 4.75 -25.99 0.40
N TYR A 364 4.64 -24.73 -0.02
CA TYR A 364 3.38 -24.18 -0.53
C TYR A 364 2.94 -24.83 -1.83
N PHE A 365 3.87 -25.17 -2.73
CA PHE A 365 3.53 -25.86 -3.98
C PHE A 365 2.93 -27.23 -3.69
N VAL A 366 3.54 -28.03 -2.81
CA VAL A 366 3.00 -29.33 -2.38
C VAL A 366 1.62 -29.18 -1.75
N VAL A 367 1.43 -28.19 -0.88
CA VAL A 367 0.11 -27.92 -0.25
C VAL A 367 -0.93 -27.56 -1.29
N ILE A 368 -0.62 -26.67 -2.25
CA ILE A 368 -1.56 -26.27 -3.30
C ILE A 368 -1.95 -27.48 -4.15
N ILE A 369 -0.98 -28.27 -4.62
CA ILE A 369 -1.24 -29.45 -5.45
C ILE A 369 -2.03 -30.50 -4.67
N ALA A 370 -1.70 -30.73 -3.39
CA ALA A 370 -2.44 -31.65 -2.53
C ALA A 370 -3.89 -31.21 -2.34
N LEU A 371 -4.13 -29.92 -2.07
CA LEU A 371 -5.48 -29.37 -1.92
C LEU A 371 -6.29 -29.48 -3.23
N ILE A 372 -5.67 -29.17 -4.37
CA ILE A 372 -6.30 -29.30 -5.69
C ILE A 372 -6.60 -30.77 -6.01
N GLY A 373 -5.67 -31.68 -5.72
CA GLY A 373 -5.84 -33.12 -5.89
C GLY A 373 -6.99 -33.66 -5.03
N LEU A 374 -7.00 -33.35 -3.72
CA LEU A 374 -8.08 -33.72 -2.80
C LEU A 374 -9.44 -33.20 -3.28
N HIS A 375 -9.48 -32.02 -3.90
CA HIS A 375 -10.72 -31.50 -4.47
C HIS A 375 -11.23 -32.33 -5.67
N GLN A 376 -10.34 -32.89 -6.49
CA GLN A 376 -10.77 -33.81 -7.56
C GLN A 376 -11.33 -35.14 -7.01
N PHE A 377 -10.88 -35.58 -5.83
CA PHE A 377 -11.36 -36.80 -5.18
C PHE A 377 -12.59 -36.59 -4.27
N SER A 378 -12.83 -35.37 -3.79
CA SER A 378 -14.01 -35.03 -2.96
C SER A 378 -15.11 -34.47 -3.86
N GLY A 379 -16.20 -35.23 -4.03
CA GLY A 379 -17.31 -34.92 -4.95
C GLY A 379 -17.90 -33.50 -4.82
N GLU A 380 -18.74 -33.13 -5.81
CA GLU A 380 -19.11 -31.76 -6.27
C GLU A 380 -19.63 -30.73 -5.24
N GLY A 381 -19.69 -31.03 -3.94
CA GLY A 381 -20.21 -30.12 -2.90
C GLY A 381 -19.15 -29.42 -2.02
N ASN A 382 -17.92 -29.93 -1.94
CA ASN A 382 -16.89 -29.41 -1.02
C ASN A 382 -15.69 -28.88 -1.80
N ILE A 383 -15.45 -27.56 -1.77
CA ILE A 383 -14.26 -26.95 -2.36
C ILE A 383 -13.16 -26.94 -1.29
N PHE A 384 -12.07 -27.68 -1.52
CA PHE A 384 -10.93 -27.73 -0.59
C PHE A 384 -11.32 -28.06 0.87
N LEU A 385 -12.16 -29.09 1.07
CA LEU A 385 -12.68 -29.55 2.38
C LEU A 385 -13.74 -28.66 3.06
N PHE A 386 -14.04 -27.46 2.53
CA PHE A 386 -14.99 -26.52 3.15
C PHE A 386 -16.09 -26.06 2.17
N LYS A 387 -17.23 -25.59 2.70
CA LYS A 387 -18.27 -24.94 1.89
C LYS A 387 -17.75 -23.62 1.34
N SER A 388 -17.96 -23.38 0.04
CA SER A 388 -17.52 -22.19 -0.69
C SER A 388 -17.99 -20.88 -0.05
N GLU A 389 -19.19 -20.85 0.53
CA GLU A 389 -19.74 -19.69 1.21
C GLU A 389 -19.04 -19.39 2.54
N THR A 390 -18.75 -20.42 3.35
CA THR A 390 -18.04 -20.28 4.63
C THR A 390 -16.60 -19.79 4.42
N LEU A 391 -15.94 -20.28 3.37
CA LEU A 391 -14.62 -19.80 2.97
C LEU A 391 -14.64 -18.33 2.53
N ARG A 392 -15.65 -17.91 1.75
CA ARG A 392 -15.82 -16.50 1.32
C ARG A 392 -16.03 -15.55 2.50
N LYS A 393 -16.92 -15.91 3.43
CA LYS A 393 -17.17 -15.12 4.65
C LYS A 393 -15.91 -15.02 5.53
N SER A 394 -15.22 -16.13 5.74
CA SER A 394 -13.98 -16.17 6.54
C SER A 394 -12.85 -15.34 5.90
N TYR A 395 -12.72 -15.35 4.56
CA TYR A 395 -11.75 -14.54 3.84
C TYR A 395 -12.04 -13.03 3.96
N GLY A 396 -13.27 -12.61 3.68
CA GLY A 396 -13.66 -11.20 3.75
C GLY A 396 -13.47 -10.63 5.15
N PHE A 397 -13.78 -11.45 6.17
CA PHE A 397 -13.53 -11.16 7.57
C PHE A 397 -12.03 -11.07 7.91
N LEU A 398 -11.24 -12.12 7.67
CA LEU A 398 -9.82 -12.14 8.06
C LEU A 398 -8.95 -11.18 7.24
N ILE A 399 -8.93 -11.31 5.92
CA ILE A 399 -7.96 -10.59 5.08
C ILE A 399 -8.45 -9.18 4.74
N GLY A 400 -9.72 -9.05 4.38
CA GLY A 400 -10.33 -7.78 3.94
C GLY A 400 -10.47 -6.76 5.07
N SER A 401 -11.07 -7.16 6.20
CA SER A 401 -11.38 -6.23 7.29
C SER A 401 -10.29 -6.16 8.38
N ILE A 402 -9.81 -7.31 8.88
CA ILE A 402 -8.85 -7.35 10.00
C ILE A 402 -7.43 -7.03 9.53
N PHE A 403 -6.91 -7.72 8.51
CA PHE A 403 -5.51 -7.53 8.12
C PHE A 403 -5.25 -6.23 7.35
N SER A 404 -6.14 -5.83 6.41
CA SER A 404 -5.94 -4.61 5.62
C SER A 404 -6.36 -3.33 6.35
N GLY A 405 -7.47 -3.37 7.11
CA GLY A 405 -7.98 -2.20 7.84
C GLY A 405 -7.40 -2.09 9.24
N VAL A 406 -7.76 -3.02 10.12
CA VAL A 406 -7.47 -2.98 11.57
C VAL A 406 -5.96 -3.04 11.85
N ILE A 407 -5.25 -4.00 11.27
CA ILE A 407 -3.81 -4.21 11.44
C ILE A 407 -3.00 -3.28 10.51
N GLY A 408 -3.53 -3.02 9.31
CA GLY A 408 -2.81 -2.33 8.26
C GLY A 408 -2.52 -0.87 8.58
N THR A 409 -3.56 -0.06 8.80
CA THR A 409 -3.46 1.39 9.04
C THR A 409 -3.47 1.72 10.54
N GLY A 410 -4.20 0.95 11.35
CA GLY A 410 -4.26 1.12 12.80
C GLY A 410 -2.89 0.98 13.49
N PHE A 411 -1.99 0.14 12.97
CA PHE A 411 -0.66 -0.05 13.55
C PHE A 411 0.43 0.87 12.98
N TYR A 412 0.09 1.92 12.21
CA TYR A 412 1.10 2.88 11.76
C TYR A 412 1.91 3.50 12.92
N PRO A 413 1.30 3.97 14.02
CA PRO A 413 2.03 4.55 15.14
C PRO A 413 2.86 3.55 15.97
N ILE A 414 2.72 2.24 15.68
CA ILE A 414 3.30 1.15 16.48
C ILE A 414 4.36 0.38 15.68
N LEU A 415 3.98 -0.15 14.52
CA LEU A 415 4.80 -1.06 13.72
C LEU A 415 5.37 -0.40 12.44
N GLY A 416 5.05 0.88 12.22
CA GLY A 416 5.53 1.68 11.09
C GLY A 416 4.51 1.85 9.96
N ASN A 417 4.85 2.72 9.01
CA ASN A 417 3.90 3.23 8.02
C ASN A 417 3.52 2.23 6.90
N ARG A 418 4.24 1.11 6.75
CA ARG A 418 4.02 0.12 5.69
C ARG A 418 3.75 -1.29 6.20
N VAL A 419 3.15 -1.43 7.37
CA VAL A 419 2.84 -2.73 7.99
C VAL A 419 2.02 -3.63 7.07
N TRP A 420 0.91 -3.12 6.54
CA TRP A 420 0.12 -3.85 5.54
C TRP A 420 0.94 -4.24 4.30
N CYS A 421 1.62 -3.26 3.68
CA CYS A 421 2.40 -3.48 2.46
C CYS A 421 3.56 -4.47 2.65
N ARG A 422 4.07 -4.59 3.87
CA ARG A 422 5.18 -5.45 4.24
C ARG A 422 4.73 -6.87 4.57
N PHE A 423 3.76 -7.01 5.47
CA PHE A 423 3.37 -8.31 6.01
C PHE A 423 2.19 -8.93 5.28
N GLY A 424 1.21 -8.14 4.84
CA GLY A 424 -0.10 -8.65 4.43
C GLY A 424 -0.45 -8.46 2.95
N CYS A 425 0.20 -7.58 2.22
CA CYS A 425 -0.20 -7.24 0.85
C CYS A 425 0.24 -8.30 -0.18
N PRO A 426 -0.70 -9.09 -0.76
CA PRO A 426 -0.33 -10.14 -1.72
C PRO A 426 0.21 -9.55 -3.03
N MET A 427 -0.30 -8.39 -3.46
CA MET A 427 0.22 -7.69 -4.64
C MET A 427 1.69 -7.29 -4.47
N ALA A 428 2.08 -6.86 -3.26
CA ALA A 428 3.47 -6.48 -3.00
C ALA A 428 4.45 -7.66 -3.10
N ALA A 429 4.00 -8.88 -2.79
CA ALA A 429 4.78 -10.11 -2.95
C ALA A 429 4.88 -10.54 -4.42
N ILE A 430 3.78 -10.54 -5.18
CA ILE A 430 3.79 -10.87 -6.61
C ILE A 430 4.68 -9.89 -7.39
N LEU A 431 4.48 -8.59 -7.21
CA LEU A 431 5.33 -7.58 -7.86
C LEU A 431 6.76 -7.61 -7.32
N GLY A 432 6.96 -7.99 -6.05
CA GLY A 432 8.28 -8.15 -5.44
C GLY A 432 9.08 -9.30 -6.05
N PHE A 433 8.41 -10.43 -6.34
CA PHE A 433 8.99 -11.55 -7.07
C PHE A 433 9.39 -11.14 -8.48
N GLN A 434 8.47 -10.50 -9.22
CA GLN A 434 8.75 -9.99 -10.56
C GLN A 434 9.89 -8.94 -10.56
N GLN A 435 9.88 -8.02 -9.59
CA GLN A 435 10.91 -7.01 -9.45
C GLN A 435 12.29 -7.62 -9.24
N LYS A 436 12.41 -8.60 -8.34
CA LYS A 436 13.69 -9.20 -8.00
C LYS A 436 14.29 -9.94 -9.19
N LEU A 437 13.48 -10.68 -9.94
CA LEU A 437 13.97 -11.57 -11.00
C LEU A 437 14.12 -10.89 -12.36
N PHE A 438 13.26 -9.94 -12.69
CA PHE A 438 13.14 -9.44 -14.07
C PHE A 438 13.30 -7.94 -14.23
N SER A 439 13.12 -7.16 -13.15
CA SER A 439 13.07 -5.71 -13.31
C SER A 439 14.44 -5.10 -13.59
N ARG A 440 14.44 -4.07 -14.43
CA ARG A 440 15.59 -3.17 -14.66
C ARG A 440 15.87 -2.25 -13.47
N PHE A 441 14.90 -2.08 -12.57
CA PHE A 441 15.00 -1.16 -11.43
C PHE A 441 15.89 -1.71 -10.31
N ARG A 442 16.90 -0.93 -9.91
CA ARG A 442 17.75 -1.19 -8.73
C ARG A 442 18.11 0.12 -8.03
N ILE A 443 18.56 0.02 -6.79
CA ILE A 443 19.25 1.13 -6.13
C ILE A 443 20.73 0.79 -6.14
N THR A 444 21.51 1.57 -6.86
CA THR A 444 22.96 1.45 -6.90
C THR A 444 23.61 2.14 -5.71
N THR A 445 24.77 1.63 -5.35
CA THR A 445 25.67 2.25 -4.39
C THR A 445 27.01 2.53 -5.05
N ASN A 446 27.60 3.68 -4.73
CA ASN A 446 28.97 3.98 -5.12
C ASN A 446 30.03 3.39 -4.16
N GLY A 447 29.61 2.66 -3.11
CA GLY A 447 30.46 1.87 -2.19
C GLY A 447 31.45 2.67 -1.34
N GLY A 448 32.37 3.39 -1.97
CA GLY A 448 33.52 4.04 -1.34
C GLY A 448 33.22 5.34 -0.59
N GLN A 449 32.01 5.89 -0.65
CA GLN A 449 31.65 7.15 0.03
C GLN A 449 30.72 6.97 1.24
N CYS A 450 30.41 5.72 1.60
CA CYS A 450 29.52 5.41 2.72
C CYS A 450 30.18 5.66 4.07
N ILE A 451 29.69 6.65 4.82
CA ILE A 451 30.17 7.00 6.17
C ILE A 451 29.42 6.26 7.29
N SER A 452 28.69 5.18 6.96
CA SER A 452 28.00 4.33 7.94
C SER A 452 26.99 5.01 8.90
N CYS A 453 26.51 6.23 8.56
CA CYS A 453 25.61 7.02 9.42
C CYS A 453 24.23 6.39 9.70
N GLY A 454 23.80 5.39 8.93
CA GLY A 454 22.56 4.64 9.19
C GLY A 454 21.24 5.32 8.79
N ASN A 455 21.23 6.60 8.41
CA ASN A 455 20.00 7.31 8.02
C ASN A 455 19.16 6.58 6.96
N CYS A 456 19.81 5.96 5.98
CA CYS A 456 19.16 5.21 4.91
C CYS A 456 18.40 3.96 5.42
N SER A 457 18.97 3.24 6.40
CA SER A 457 18.31 2.10 7.07
C SER A 457 17.21 2.59 7.99
N THR A 458 17.46 3.63 8.79
CA THR A 458 16.48 4.18 9.75
C THR A 458 15.17 4.54 9.08
N TYR A 459 15.22 5.28 7.96
CA TYR A 459 14.03 5.72 7.23
C TYR A 459 13.59 4.76 6.11
N CYS A 460 14.15 3.55 6.04
CA CYS A 460 13.61 2.51 5.19
C CYS A 460 12.33 1.92 5.81
N GLU A 461 11.20 2.36 5.28
CA GLU A 461 9.86 1.92 5.67
C GLU A 461 9.58 0.42 5.44
N MET A 462 10.36 -0.24 4.58
CA MET A 462 10.28 -1.69 4.35
C MET A 462 11.18 -2.50 5.29
N GLY A 463 11.84 -1.85 6.26
CA GLY A 463 12.69 -2.51 7.24
C GLY A 463 13.97 -3.11 6.65
N ILE A 464 14.45 -2.61 5.50
CA ILE A 464 15.69 -3.08 4.86
C ILE A 464 16.88 -2.37 5.51
N ASP A 465 17.93 -3.13 5.86
CA ASP A 465 19.20 -2.54 6.30
C ASP A 465 20.01 -2.05 5.11
N VAL A 466 19.64 -0.88 4.60
CA VAL A 466 20.25 -0.23 3.42
C VAL A 466 21.72 0.13 3.66
N ARG A 467 22.11 0.48 4.89
CA ARG A 467 23.50 0.76 5.27
C ARG A 467 24.40 -0.42 4.98
N ALA A 468 23.99 -1.64 5.33
CA ALA A 468 24.78 -2.84 5.08
C ALA A 468 25.06 -3.06 3.58
N TYR A 469 24.07 -2.78 2.72
CA TYR A 469 24.26 -2.80 1.26
C TYR A 469 25.28 -1.77 0.80
N ALA A 470 25.13 -0.53 1.28
CA ALA A 470 26.02 0.56 0.91
C ALA A 470 27.47 0.33 1.36
N GLN A 471 27.69 -0.26 2.53
CA GLN A 471 29.03 -0.61 3.03
C GLN A 471 29.71 -1.69 2.18
N LYS A 472 28.94 -2.62 1.64
CA LYS A 472 29.45 -3.73 0.83
C LYS A 472 29.62 -3.41 -0.66
N GLY A 473 29.20 -2.22 -1.11
CA GLY A 473 29.15 -1.93 -2.55
C GLY A 473 28.09 -2.74 -3.30
N GLU A 474 27.12 -3.32 -2.59
CA GLU A 474 26.09 -4.19 -3.17
C GLU A 474 24.87 -3.39 -3.62
N ASN A 475 24.39 -3.66 -4.84
CA ASN A 475 23.15 -3.11 -5.33
C ASN A 475 21.95 -3.66 -4.54
N ILE A 476 21.00 -2.78 -4.23
CA ILE A 476 19.81 -3.17 -3.46
C ILE A 476 18.78 -3.75 -4.41
N VAL A 477 18.85 -5.07 -4.58
CA VAL A 477 17.88 -5.85 -5.36
C VAL A 477 17.08 -6.74 -4.41
N ARG A 478 16.06 -6.15 -3.78
CA ARG A 478 15.19 -6.81 -2.80
C ARG A 478 13.75 -6.88 -3.29
N SER A 479 13.08 -8.01 -3.05
CA SER A 479 11.65 -8.17 -3.30
C SER A 479 10.81 -7.23 -2.42
N SER A 480 11.25 -6.94 -1.20
CA SER A 480 10.56 -6.03 -0.27
C SER A 480 10.66 -4.56 -0.68
N CYS A 481 11.71 -4.13 -1.40
CA CYS A 481 11.94 -2.72 -1.74
C CYS A 481 10.83 -2.15 -2.65
N VAL A 482 10.08 -1.15 -2.18
CA VAL A 482 9.01 -0.47 -2.96
C VAL A 482 9.51 0.67 -3.84
N GLY A 483 10.82 0.94 -3.82
CA GLY A 483 11.44 2.00 -4.61
C GLY A 483 10.94 3.40 -4.25
N CYS A 484 10.71 3.69 -2.96
CA CYS A 484 10.19 4.99 -2.51
C CYS A 484 11.20 6.13 -2.59
N GLY A 485 12.51 5.86 -2.72
CA GLY A 485 13.52 6.92 -2.91
C GLY A 485 14.05 7.59 -1.64
N ILE A 486 13.41 7.37 -0.49
CA ILE A 486 13.81 8.03 0.76
C ILE A 486 15.24 7.70 1.16
N CYS A 487 15.71 6.46 0.99
CA CYS A 487 17.07 6.08 1.37
C CYS A 487 18.15 6.88 0.60
N SER A 488 17.92 7.22 -0.68
CA SER A 488 18.83 8.10 -1.43
C SER A 488 18.65 9.56 -1.02
N ALA A 489 17.41 9.99 -0.78
CA ALA A 489 17.12 11.37 -0.36
C ALA A 489 17.74 11.71 1.01
N VAL A 490 17.84 10.72 1.92
CA VAL A 490 18.39 10.92 3.27
C VAL A 490 19.89 10.63 3.39
N CYS A 491 20.55 10.27 2.29
CA CYS A 491 21.98 10.00 2.32
C CYS A 491 22.77 11.32 2.24
N PRO A 492 23.49 11.75 3.30
CA PRO A 492 24.22 13.03 3.29
C PRO A 492 25.39 13.05 2.29
N ARG A 493 25.89 11.87 1.91
CA ARG A 493 27.01 11.71 0.96
C ARG A 493 26.55 11.39 -0.46
N GLY A 494 25.25 11.26 -0.72
CA GLY A 494 24.74 10.92 -2.06
C GLY A 494 25.16 9.56 -2.59
N VAL A 495 25.45 8.59 -1.70
CA VAL A 495 25.97 7.24 -2.03
C VAL A 495 25.00 6.40 -2.84
N LEU A 496 23.70 6.62 -2.67
CA LEU A 496 22.63 5.77 -3.18
C LEU A 496 21.90 6.47 -4.32
N LYS A 497 21.65 5.74 -5.41
CA LYS A 497 20.94 6.26 -6.58
C LYS A 497 19.88 5.28 -7.06
N LEU A 498 18.68 5.79 -7.36
CA LEU A 498 17.63 4.99 -8.01
C LEU A 498 17.90 4.97 -9.51
N GLU A 499 18.01 3.79 -10.09
CA GLU A 499 18.30 3.64 -11.52
C GLU A 499 17.57 2.46 -12.18
N ASN A 500 17.43 2.56 -13.50
CA ASN A 500 16.99 1.47 -14.36
C ASN A 500 18.19 1.06 -15.23
N GLY A 501 18.80 -0.08 -14.95
CA GLY A 501 19.99 -0.57 -15.63
C GLY A 501 19.76 -1.85 -16.46
N PRO A 502 20.82 -2.39 -17.08
CA PRO A 502 20.83 -3.76 -17.61
C PRO A 502 20.61 -4.83 -16.53
N LEU A 503 20.21 -6.03 -16.94
CA LEU A 503 20.00 -7.16 -16.03
C LEU A 503 21.30 -7.90 -15.67
N GLU A 504 22.32 -7.76 -16.48
CA GLU A 504 23.65 -8.35 -16.26
C GLU A 504 24.36 -7.65 -15.09
N GLY A 505 25.09 -8.42 -14.26
CA GLY A 505 25.78 -7.94 -13.06
C GLY A 505 24.86 -7.29 -12.01
N ARG A 506 23.53 -7.45 -12.12
CA ARG A 506 22.58 -6.65 -11.34
C ARG A 506 22.57 -6.92 -9.85
N ILE A 507 22.83 -8.17 -9.47
CA ILE A 507 22.80 -8.67 -8.09
C ILE A 507 24.22 -8.80 -7.53
N GLU A 508 25.23 -8.71 -8.38
CA GLU A 508 26.63 -8.82 -7.98
C GLU A 508 27.07 -7.55 -7.25
N ALA A 509 27.99 -7.74 -6.30
CA ALA A 509 28.60 -6.61 -5.59
C ALA A 509 29.54 -5.89 -6.56
N ASN A 510 29.44 -4.56 -6.63
CA ASN A 510 30.51 -3.79 -7.24
C ASN A 510 31.71 -3.93 -6.30
N GLN A 511 32.88 -4.30 -6.82
CA GLN A 511 34.10 -4.28 -6.02
C GLN A 511 34.26 -2.87 -5.42
N VAL A 512 34.24 -2.78 -4.09
CA VAL A 512 34.46 -1.50 -3.41
C VAL A 512 35.90 -1.12 -3.70
N LEU A 513 36.09 -0.09 -4.51
CA LEU A 513 37.41 0.46 -4.82
C LEU A 513 37.93 1.21 -3.58
N LEU A 514 38.31 0.47 -2.54
CA LEU A 514 39.24 0.98 -1.54
C LEU A 514 40.57 1.09 -2.27
N GLY A 515 41.13 2.29 -2.38
CA GLY A 515 42.23 2.63 -3.30
C GLY A 515 43.52 1.79 -3.20
N ASN A 516 43.57 0.77 -2.34
CA ASN A 516 44.69 -0.14 -2.15
C ASN A 516 44.41 -1.61 -2.58
N ASP A 517 43.17 -2.00 -2.85
CA ASP A 517 42.79 -3.42 -2.95
C ASP A 517 42.47 -3.88 -4.38
N VAL A 518 42.59 -2.99 -5.36
CA VAL A 518 42.11 -3.21 -6.73
C VAL A 518 43.29 -3.24 -7.68
N ASP A 519 43.53 -4.40 -8.29
CA ASP A 519 44.43 -4.49 -9.43
C ASP A 519 43.77 -3.82 -10.64
N LEU A 520 44.17 -2.57 -10.90
CA LEU A 520 43.68 -1.72 -11.98
C LEU A 520 43.82 -2.40 -13.35
N MET A 521 44.81 -3.28 -13.55
CA MET A 521 44.97 -3.98 -14.83
C MET A 521 43.88 -5.03 -15.05
N ASN A 522 43.48 -5.75 -14.02
CA ASN A 522 42.38 -6.71 -14.13
C ASN A 522 41.04 -6.02 -14.40
N LEU A 523 40.79 -4.86 -13.79
CA LEU A 523 39.55 -4.09 -13.98
C LEU A 523 39.44 -3.46 -15.38
N VAL A 524 40.57 -3.02 -15.95
CA VAL A 524 40.62 -2.45 -17.31
C VAL A 524 40.47 -3.55 -18.37
N ASN A 525 41.03 -4.72 -18.12
CA ASN A 525 41.01 -5.86 -19.04
C ASN A 525 39.73 -6.71 -18.97
N SER A 526 38.90 -6.54 -17.93
CA SER A 526 37.63 -7.26 -17.75
C SER A 526 36.41 -6.56 -18.38
N LYS A 527 36.62 -5.65 -19.33
CA LYS A 527 35.56 -4.90 -20.01
C LYS A 527 35.04 -5.59 -21.28
#